data_AF-A0A0B7HZV9-F1
#
_entry.id   AF-A0A0B7HZV9-F1
#
_cell.length_a   1.000
_cell.length_b   1.000
_cell.length_c   1.000
_cell.angle_alpha   90.00
_cell.angle_beta   90.00
_cell.angle_gamma   90.00
#
_symmetry.space_group_name_H-M   'P 1'
#
loop_
_entity.id
_entity.type
_entity.pdbx_description
1 polymer ?
#
loop_
_entity_poly.entity_id
_entity_poly.type
_entity_poly.pdbx_seq_one_letter_code
_entity_poly.pdbx_strand_id
1 'polypeptide(L)'
;MSNFKFSNMPDAARKQATIRYLKYLANKEKSPLQYAYIIQMAYAGDARERAFDENTERLKELHSGRSGTATSNPYPGDSHIKFEDSICIQIHKVKLKSESMKWNGKEAYTLAIYYPKDFAVDYVANEN
;
A
#
# COMPACT_ATOMS: atom_id res chain seq x y z
N MET A 1 11.98 16.64 -10.70
CA MET A 1 11.14 15.65 -9.98
C MET A 1 11.97 14.38 -9.85
N SER A 2 12.47 14.09 -8.65
CA SER A 2 13.43 13.00 -8.42
C SER A 2 12.77 11.64 -8.64
N ASN A 3 13.26 10.90 -9.64
CA ASN A 3 12.92 9.51 -9.97
C ASN A 3 13.38 8.55 -8.86
N PHE A 4 12.78 8.65 -7.68
CA PHE A 4 13.01 7.71 -6.60
C PHE A 4 11.89 6.67 -6.61
N LYS A 5 12.19 5.49 -7.18
CA LYS A 5 11.25 4.37 -7.30
C LYS A 5 11.71 3.27 -6.34
N PHE A 6 10.91 2.99 -5.32
CA PHE A 6 11.08 1.80 -4.49
C PHE A 6 10.73 0.57 -5.33
N SER A 7 11.74 -0.19 -5.74
CA SER A 7 11.56 -1.41 -6.52
C SER A 7 12.49 -2.51 -6.03
N ASN A 8 12.23 -3.02 -4.83
CA ASN A 8 12.71 -4.36 -4.50
C ASN A 8 11.92 -5.39 -5.34
N MET A 9 12.57 -6.50 -5.71
CA MET A 9 11.96 -7.56 -6.55
C MET A 9 10.59 -8.05 -6.02
N PRO A 10 10.40 -8.26 -4.70
CA PRO A 10 9.10 -8.66 -4.16
C PRO A 10 7.98 -7.63 -4.36
N ASP A 11 8.27 -6.34 -4.22
CA ASP A 11 7.28 -5.28 -4.46
C ASP A 11 6.92 -5.17 -5.94
N ALA A 12 7.88 -5.38 -6.84
CA ALA A 12 7.63 -5.45 -8.27
C ALA A 12 6.73 -6.65 -8.62
N ALA A 13 7.01 -7.82 -8.06
CA ALA A 13 6.18 -9.02 -8.22
C ALA A 13 4.76 -8.80 -7.68
N ARG A 14 4.61 -8.17 -6.50
CA ARG A 14 3.31 -7.86 -5.92
C ARG A 14 2.50 -6.90 -6.81
N LYS A 15 3.12 -5.84 -7.34
CA LYS A 15 2.48 -4.90 -8.29
C LYS A 15 2.07 -5.60 -9.58
N GLN A 16 2.92 -6.49 -10.10
CA GLN A 16 2.59 -7.27 -11.30
C GLN A 16 1.42 -8.22 -11.05
N ALA A 17 1.39 -8.90 -9.89
CA ALA A 17 0.26 -9.72 -9.47
C ALA A 17 -1.03 -8.89 -9.33
N THR A 18 -0.96 -7.67 -8.76
CA THR A 18 -2.11 -6.75 -8.71
C THR A 18 -2.67 -6.48 -10.11
N ILE A 19 -1.79 -6.16 -11.08
CA ILE A 19 -2.20 -5.85 -12.45
C ILE A 19 -2.84 -7.07 -13.11
N ARG A 20 -2.25 -8.26 -12.94
CA ARG A 20 -2.83 -9.51 -13.46
C ARG A 20 -4.20 -9.78 -12.85
N TYR A 21 -4.32 -9.58 -11.55
CA TYR A 21 -5.57 -9.76 -10.83
C TYR A 21 -6.67 -8.79 -11.29
N LEU A 22 -6.33 -7.52 -11.46
CA LEU A 22 -7.25 -6.51 -12.02
C LEU A 22 -7.70 -6.87 -13.44
N LYS A 23 -6.79 -7.37 -14.29
CA LYS A 23 -7.12 -7.86 -15.64
C LYS A 23 -8.06 -9.07 -15.59
N TYR A 24 -7.82 -10.00 -14.68
CA TYR A 24 -8.68 -11.16 -14.49
C TYR A 24 -10.11 -10.73 -14.10
N LEU A 25 -10.25 -9.84 -13.12
CA LEU A 25 -11.56 -9.33 -12.69
C LEU A 25 -12.29 -8.58 -13.80
N ALA A 26 -11.58 -7.78 -14.59
CA ALA A 26 -12.15 -7.02 -15.72
C ALA A 26 -12.74 -7.93 -16.82
N ASN A 27 -12.28 -9.18 -16.93
CA ASN A 27 -12.72 -10.13 -17.95
C ASN A 27 -13.87 -11.05 -17.48
N LYS A 28 -14.35 -10.93 -16.24
CA LYS A 28 -15.53 -11.71 -15.77
C LYS A 28 -16.82 -11.09 -16.34
N GLU A 29 -17.72 -11.93 -16.85
CA GLU A 29 -19.02 -11.50 -17.44
C GLU A 29 -19.88 -10.62 -16.50
N LYS A 30 -19.82 -10.90 -15.19
CA LYS A 30 -20.28 -9.99 -14.14
C LYS A 30 -19.04 -9.44 -13.45
N SER A 31 -18.52 -8.29 -13.89
CA SER A 31 -17.39 -7.66 -13.21
C SER A 31 -17.79 -7.36 -11.76
N PRO A 32 -17.22 -8.07 -10.77
CA PRO A 32 -17.56 -7.82 -9.38
C PRO A 32 -16.94 -6.51 -8.88
N LEU A 33 -15.95 -5.98 -9.61
CA LEU A 33 -15.28 -4.73 -9.32
C LEU A 33 -15.90 -3.60 -10.15
N GLN A 34 -16.70 -2.74 -9.51
CA GLN A 34 -17.27 -1.54 -10.15
C GLN A 34 -16.32 -0.34 -10.08
N TYR A 35 -15.58 -0.23 -8.98
CA TYR A 35 -14.63 0.84 -8.72
C TYR A 35 -13.43 0.30 -7.94
N ALA A 36 -12.34 1.07 -7.91
CA ALA A 36 -11.18 0.88 -7.06
C ALA A 36 -10.90 2.18 -6.30
N TYR A 37 -10.48 2.09 -5.05
CA TYR A 37 -10.18 3.27 -4.24
C TYR A 37 -8.69 3.59 -4.28
N ILE A 38 -8.36 4.83 -4.63
CA ILE A 38 -7.02 5.39 -4.44
C ILE A 38 -7.08 6.34 -3.25
N ILE A 39 -6.31 6.04 -2.21
CA ILE A 39 -6.35 6.78 -0.95
C ILE A 39 -4.97 7.40 -0.73
N GLN A 40 -4.89 8.72 -0.77
CA GLN A 40 -3.64 9.41 -0.46
C GLN A 40 -3.53 9.62 1.06
N MET A 41 -2.63 8.87 1.67
CA MET A 41 -2.47 8.86 3.12
C MET A 41 -1.76 10.13 3.56
N ALA A 42 -2.31 10.78 4.58
CA ALA A 42 -1.81 12.05 5.12
C ALA A 42 -1.54 13.10 4.02
N TYR A 43 -2.51 13.30 3.12
CA TYR A 43 -2.37 14.15 1.92
C TYR A 43 -1.72 15.52 2.18
N ALA A 44 -2.21 16.24 3.18
CA ALA A 44 -1.71 17.57 3.56
C ALA A 44 -0.67 17.52 4.70
N GLY A 45 -0.28 16.33 5.14
CA GLY A 45 0.66 16.14 6.24
C GLY A 45 2.10 15.98 5.76
N ASP A 46 3.03 16.13 6.69
CA ASP A 46 4.44 15.87 6.44
C ASP A 46 4.71 14.39 6.16
N ALA A 47 5.81 14.14 5.44
CA ALA A 47 6.26 12.78 5.16
C ALA A 47 6.58 12.06 6.48
N ARG A 48 5.92 10.92 6.70
CA ARG A 48 6.08 10.16 7.95
C ARG A 48 7.45 9.48 7.98
N GLU A 49 8.19 9.64 9.06
CA GLU A 49 9.47 8.96 9.23
C GLU A 49 9.28 7.44 9.37
N ARG A 50 10.05 6.66 8.61
CA ARG A 50 10.02 5.19 8.60
C ARG A 50 11.42 4.61 8.51
N ALA A 51 11.66 3.59 9.35
CA ALA A 51 12.89 2.82 9.32
C ALA A 51 13.05 2.11 7.96
N PHE A 52 14.18 2.34 7.33
CA PHE A 52 14.56 1.75 6.05
C PHE A 52 15.72 0.78 6.26
N ASP A 53 15.57 -0.42 5.70
CA ASP A 53 16.62 -1.44 5.65
C ASP A 53 17.26 -1.39 4.26
N GLU A 54 18.54 -1.02 4.22
CA GLU A 54 19.29 -0.83 2.99
C GLU A 54 19.69 -2.13 2.32
N ASN A 55 19.88 -3.20 3.10
CA ASN A 55 20.28 -4.50 2.57
C ASN A 55 19.14 -5.15 1.80
N THR A 56 17.92 -4.94 2.28
CA THR A 56 16.70 -5.51 1.69
C THR A 56 15.90 -4.51 0.87
N GLU A 57 16.32 -3.24 0.87
CA GLU A 57 15.62 -2.10 0.26
C GLU A 57 14.13 -2.08 0.66
N ARG A 58 13.85 -2.20 1.96
CA ARG A 58 12.51 -2.33 2.53
C ARG A 58 12.26 -1.38 3.69
N LEU A 59 11.01 -0.94 3.82
CA LEU A 59 10.52 -0.30 5.02
C LEU A 59 10.14 -1.39 6.04
N LYS A 60 10.51 -1.21 7.31
CA LYS A 60 10.15 -2.19 8.35
C LYS A 60 8.65 -2.20 8.65
N GLU A 61 8.04 -1.03 8.78
CA GLU A 61 6.61 -0.88 9.09
C GLU A 61 6.02 0.30 8.30
N LEU A 62 5.21 0.04 7.28
CA LEU A 62 4.62 1.12 6.50
C LEU A 62 3.45 1.78 7.26
N HIS A 63 2.53 0.94 7.74
CA HIS A 63 1.29 1.38 8.37
C HIS A 63 1.53 1.98 9.75
N SER A 64 0.77 3.03 10.04
CA SER A 64 0.63 3.62 11.38
C SER A 64 -0.52 2.93 12.10
N GLY A 65 -0.31 2.67 13.39
CA GLY A 65 -1.34 2.14 14.27
C GLY A 65 -2.48 3.12 14.54
N ARG A 66 -3.47 2.64 15.28
CA ARG A 66 -4.59 3.45 15.77
C ARG A 66 -4.10 4.59 16.67
N SER A 67 -4.87 5.67 16.77
CA SER A 67 -4.63 6.69 17.80
C SER A 67 -4.81 6.07 19.19
N GLY A 68 -3.90 6.37 20.10
CA GLY A 68 -3.98 5.94 21.50
C GLY A 68 -4.86 6.83 22.38
N THR A 69 -5.29 7.98 21.86
CA THR A 69 -6.12 8.95 22.59
C THR A 69 -7.60 8.71 22.32
N ALA A 70 -8.40 8.69 23.39
CA ALA A 70 -9.86 8.58 23.34
C ALA A 70 -10.49 9.90 22.88
N THR A 71 -10.38 10.19 21.58
CA THR A 71 -11.18 11.23 20.93
C THR A 71 -12.48 10.62 20.38
N SER A 72 -13.47 11.45 20.05
CA SER A 72 -14.77 10.99 19.53
C SER A 72 -14.69 10.31 18.16
N ASN A 73 -13.61 10.53 17.41
CA ASN A 73 -13.32 9.84 16.16
C ASN A 73 -11.82 9.51 16.10
N PRO A 74 -11.37 8.48 16.83
CA PRO A 74 -9.97 8.13 16.89
C PRO A 74 -9.51 7.59 15.54
N TYR A 75 -8.32 8.00 15.11
CA TYR A 75 -7.74 7.48 13.87
C TYR A 75 -7.62 5.95 13.95
N PRO A 76 -8.21 5.18 13.01
CA PRO A 76 -8.32 3.72 13.14
C PRO A 76 -7.01 2.99 12.82
N GLY A 77 -6.02 3.69 12.26
CA GLY A 77 -4.78 3.12 11.74
C GLY A 77 -4.86 2.81 10.25
N ASP A 78 -3.73 2.92 9.55
CA ASP A 78 -3.66 2.83 8.09
C ASP A 78 -4.25 1.50 7.55
N SER A 79 -3.99 0.38 8.24
CA SER A 79 -4.48 -0.95 7.82
C SER A 79 -6.00 -1.13 7.85
N HIS A 80 -6.71 -0.26 8.57
CA HIS A 80 -8.17 -0.30 8.69
C HIS A 80 -8.85 0.69 7.74
N ILE A 81 -8.09 1.52 7.02
CA ILE A 81 -8.60 2.44 6.01
C ILE A 81 -8.69 1.67 4.68
N LYS A 82 -9.74 0.86 4.58
CA LYS A 82 -9.99 -0.07 3.48
C LYS A 82 -11.49 -0.35 3.36
N PHE A 83 -11.89 -0.79 2.17
CA PHE A 83 -13.26 -1.17 1.86
C PHE A 83 -13.27 -2.64 1.47
N GLU A 84 -14.30 -3.37 1.91
CA GLU A 84 -14.42 -4.82 1.67
C GLU A 84 -15.13 -5.15 0.35
N ASP A 85 -15.67 -4.15 -0.34
CA ASP A 85 -16.34 -4.29 -1.64
C ASP A 85 -15.41 -3.99 -2.83
N SER A 86 -14.18 -3.53 -2.57
CA SER A 86 -13.30 -3.00 -3.60
C SER A 86 -11.81 -3.05 -3.24
N ILE A 87 -10.96 -3.11 -4.27
CA ILE A 87 -9.51 -3.00 -4.11
C ILE A 87 -9.15 -1.57 -3.66
N CYS A 88 -8.36 -1.47 -2.60
CA CYS A 88 -7.88 -0.19 -2.09
C CYS A 88 -6.37 -0.07 -2.30
N ILE A 89 -5.94 1.02 -2.93
CA ILE A 89 -4.55 1.36 -3.15
C ILE A 89 -4.24 2.61 -2.33
N GLN A 90 -3.46 2.44 -1.28
CA GLN A 90 -3.00 3.53 -0.43
C GLN A 90 -1.66 4.05 -0.92
N ILE A 91 -1.56 5.36 -1.11
CA ILE A 91 -0.32 6.07 -1.45
C ILE A 91 0.23 6.70 -0.19
N HIS A 92 1.41 6.25 0.23
CA HIS A 92 2.09 6.74 1.43
C HIS A 92 3.30 7.59 1.05
N LYS A 93 3.35 8.81 1.61
CA LYS A 93 4.54 9.67 1.58
C LYS A 93 5.37 9.40 2.83
N VAL A 94 6.59 8.90 2.67
CA VAL A 94 7.47 8.54 3.79
C VAL A 94 8.82 9.24 3.69
N LYS A 95 9.41 9.53 4.84
CA LYS A 95 10.78 9.99 4.99
C LYS A 95 11.63 8.83 5.52
N LEU A 96 12.69 8.48 4.80
CA LEU A 96 13.52 7.32 5.14
C LEU A 96 14.44 7.64 6.31
N LYS A 97 14.42 6.77 7.32
CA LYS A 97 15.37 6.77 8.44
C LYS A 97 16.35 5.63 8.24
N SER A 98 17.62 5.97 8.05
CA SER A 98 18.70 5.02 7.75
C SER A 98 20.03 5.53 8.32
N GLU A 99 20.98 4.64 8.56
CA GLU A 99 22.34 5.05 8.96
C GLU A 99 23.16 5.56 7.76
N SER A 100 22.80 5.19 6.52
CA SER A 100 23.48 5.68 5.33
C SER A 100 23.12 7.12 4.98
N MET A 101 24.18 7.91 4.77
CA MET A 101 24.09 9.25 4.18
C MET A 101 23.39 9.26 2.82
N LYS A 102 23.36 8.13 2.08
CA LYS A 102 22.70 8.05 0.78
C LYS A 102 21.17 8.08 0.90
N TRP A 103 20.60 7.46 1.93
CA TRP A 103 19.17 7.21 2.03
C TRP A 103 18.50 8.01 3.14
N ASN A 104 19.23 8.31 4.20
CA ASN A 104 18.69 9.01 5.36
C ASN A 104 18.10 10.38 4.98
N GLY A 105 16.90 10.67 5.49
CA GLY A 105 16.19 11.92 5.28
C GLY A 105 15.53 12.10 3.91
N LYS A 106 15.71 11.16 2.96
CA LYS A 106 15.04 11.23 1.65
C LYS A 106 13.56 10.96 1.77
N GLU A 107 12.77 11.68 0.99
CA GLU A 107 11.35 11.42 0.83
C GLU A 107 11.10 10.44 -0.32
N ALA A 108 10.17 9.52 -0.11
CA ALA A 108 9.77 8.50 -1.07
C ALA A 108 8.26 8.28 -1.02
N TYR A 109 7.72 7.80 -2.14
CA TYR A 109 6.35 7.31 -2.20
C TYR A 109 6.35 5.79 -2.27
N THR A 110 5.45 5.18 -1.50
CA THR A 110 5.24 3.74 -1.53
C THR A 110 3.75 3.41 -1.49
N LEU A 111 3.41 2.20 -1.92
CA LEU A 111 2.04 1.73 -2.06
C LEU A 111 1.75 0.62 -1.07
N ALA A 112 0.61 0.70 -0.39
CA ALA A 112 -0.01 -0.44 0.25
C ALA A 112 -1.27 -0.81 -0.54
N ILE A 113 -1.48 -2.10 -0.78
CA ILE A 113 -2.60 -2.59 -1.58
C ILE A 113 -3.40 -3.56 -0.72
N TYR A 114 -4.70 -3.28 -0.57
CA TYR A 114 -5.65 -4.16 0.06
C TYR A 114 -6.50 -4.87 -0.99
N TYR A 115 -6.63 -6.18 -0.83
CA TYR A 115 -7.54 -7.01 -1.60
C TYR A 115 -8.61 -7.52 -0.64
N PRO A 116 -9.90 -7.27 -0.92
CA PRO A 116 -10.98 -7.90 -0.18
C PRO A 116 -10.87 -9.43 -0.17
N LYS A 117 -11.30 -10.05 0.92
CA LYS A 117 -11.16 -11.51 1.10
C LYS A 117 -11.92 -12.29 0.04
N ASP A 118 -13.16 -11.90 -0.23
CA ASP A 118 -14.04 -12.60 -1.17
C ASP A 118 -13.45 -12.59 -2.59
N PHE A 119 -12.81 -11.48 -2.95
CA PHE A 119 -12.06 -11.30 -4.18
C PHE A 119 -10.79 -12.16 -4.24
N ALA A 120 -10.03 -12.23 -3.15
CA ALA A 120 -8.80 -13.00 -3.09
C ALA A 120 -9.04 -14.52 -3.21
N VAL A 121 -10.11 -15.05 -2.61
CA VAL A 121 -10.46 -16.48 -2.65
C VAL A 121 -10.88 -16.90 -4.07
N ASP A 122 -11.66 -16.07 -4.75
CA ASP A 122 -12.13 -16.28 -6.12
C ASP A 122 -10.98 -16.42 -7.13
N TYR A 123 -9.87 -15.72 -6.92
CA TYR A 123 -8.71 -15.78 -7.81
C TYR A 123 -7.96 -17.11 -7.70
N VAL A 124 -7.66 -17.51 -6.47
CA VAL A 124 -6.88 -18.72 -6.18
C VAL A 124 -7.64 -19.98 -6.61
N ALA A 125 -8.97 -19.99 -6.47
CA ALA A 125 -9.81 -21.10 -6.89
C ALA A 125 -9.86 -21.30 -8.43
N ASN A 126 -9.63 -20.24 -9.21
CA ASN A 126 -9.75 -20.26 -10.67
C ASN A 126 -8.39 -20.19 -11.41
N GLU A 127 -7.27 -20.17 -10.68
CA GLU A 127 -5.90 -20.26 -11.24
C GLU A 127 -5.28 -21.67 -11.17
N ASN A 128 -6.06 -22.70 -10.79
CA ASN A 128 -5.65 -24.11 -10.84
C ASN A 128 -6.07 -24.80 -12.14
#